data_AF-A0A932YUB0-F1
#
_entry.id   AF-A0A932YUB0-F1
#
_cell.length_a   1.000
_cell.length_b   1.000
_cell.length_c   1.000
_cell.angle_alpha   90.00
_cell.angle_beta   90.00
_cell.angle_gamma   90.00
#
_symmetry.space_group_name_H-M   'P 1'
#
loop_
_entity.id
_entity.type
_entity.pdbx_description
1 polymer ?
#
loop_
_entity_poly.entity_id
_entity_poly.type
_entity_poly.pdbx_seq_one_letter_code
_entity_poly.pdbx_strand_id
1 'polypeptide(L)'
;MKDFSLKFLDVMIGLVLGLGFQWWPNLVEPWQYIAFVFVYFDIVDHWIDYSPQLRKFPPKRELDILLNIGLMFAFFLYIYTTQLTLVHFLAAFVLFRVLDFFWLLSSKREYHPTGNDKSYVDVWLRYNVFEIVTTLGLLAVAYFYTFPTLYLLLAYIGIRVLVRVFASWQYKKVHFV
;
A
#
# COMPACT_ATOMS: atom_id res chain seq x y z
N MET A 1 -21.84 0.13 -13.16
CA MET A 1 -20.51 0.65 -12.77
C MET A 1 -19.96 -0.01 -11.51
N LYS A 2 -20.72 -0.07 -10.40
CA LYS A 2 -20.26 -0.62 -9.12
C LYS A 2 -19.69 -2.06 -9.20
N ASP A 3 -20.42 -2.99 -9.81
CA ASP A 3 -19.96 -4.38 -9.95
C ASP A 3 -18.84 -4.56 -10.97
N PHE A 4 -18.79 -3.69 -11.99
CA PHE A 4 -17.72 -3.69 -12.99
C PHE A 4 -16.40 -3.22 -12.39
N SER A 5 -16.42 -2.15 -11.58
CA SER A 5 -15.23 -1.61 -10.93
C SER A 5 -14.59 -2.58 -9.94
N LEU A 6 -15.42 -3.34 -9.18
CA LEU A 6 -14.92 -4.37 -8.27
C LEU A 6 -14.30 -5.52 -9.04
N LYS A 7 -15.04 -6.12 -9.99
CA LYS A 7 -14.52 -7.23 -10.79
C LYS A 7 -13.24 -6.87 -11.55
N PHE A 8 -13.16 -5.65 -12.09
CA PHE A 8 -11.94 -5.16 -12.74
C PHE A 8 -10.76 -5.15 -11.78
N LEU A 9 -10.96 -4.64 -10.57
CA LEU A 9 -9.93 -4.49 -9.55
C LEU A 9 -9.48 -5.85 -8.98
N ASP A 10 -10.41 -6.77 -8.72
CA ASP A 10 -10.11 -8.16 -8.35
C ASP A 10 -9.18 -8.81 -9.40
N VAL A 11 -9.51 -8.64 -10.69
CA VAL A 11 -8.71 -9.16 -11.81
C VAL A 11 -7.35 -8.47 -11.89
N MET A 12 -7.30 -7.14 -11.73
CA MET A 12 -6.03 -6.39 -11.77
C MET A 12 -5.09 -6.81 -10.64
N ILE A 13 -5.60 -7.05 -9.44
CA ILE A 13 -4.76 -7.56 -8.34
C ILE A 13 -4.30 -8.98 -8.61
N GLY A 14 -5.17 -9.84 -9.15
CA GLY A 14 -4.78 -11.16 -9.62
C GLY A 14 -3.66 -11.10 -10.66
N LEU A 15 -3.73 -10.15 -11.60
CA LEU A 15 -2.67 -9.92 -12.59
C LEU A 15 -1.39 -9.39 -11.95
N VAL A 16 -1.47 -8.40 -11.05
CA VAL A 16 -0.29 -7.85 -10.37
C VAL A 16 0.42 -8.92 -9.56
N LEU A 17 -0.32 -9.74 -8.81
CA LEU A 17 0.23 -10.86 -8.04
C LEU A 17 0.71 -11.99 -8.97
N GLY A 18 0.04 -12.25 -10.09
CA GLY A 18 0.48 -13.26 -11.05
C GLY A 18 1.78 -12.88 -11.77
N LEU A 19 1.85 -11.64 -12.27
CA LEU A 19 3.03 -11.07 -12.93
C LEU A 19 4.21 -10.94 -11.95
N GLY A 20 3.93 -10.57 -10.70
CA GLY A 20 4.95 -10.53 -9.66
C GLY A 20 5.69 -11.87 -9.51
N PHE A 21 4.97 -13.00 -9.53
CA PHE A 21 5.55 -14.33 -9.35
C PHE A 21 6.47 -14.70 -10.51
N GLN A 22 6.24 -14.14 -11.70
CA GLN A 22 7.13 -14.32 -12.84
C GLN A 22 8.51 -13.69 -12.61
N TRP A 23 8.64 -12.71 -11.71
CA TRP A 23 9.93 -12.09 -11.38
C TRP A 23 10.62 -12.73 -10.18
N TRP A 24 9.99 -13.67 -9.48
CA TRP A 24 10.62 -14.43 -8.41
C TRP A 24 11.98 -15.06 -8.81
N PRO A 25 12.14 -15.64 -10.01
CA PRO A 25 13.43 -16.20 -10.45
C PRO A 25 14.53 -15.14 -10.69
N ASN A 26 14.17 -13.87 -10.84
CA ASN A 26 15.12 -12.78 -11.07
C ASN A 26 15.68 -12.19 -9.77
N LEU A 27 15.20 -12.64 -8.61
CA LEU A 27 15.73 -12.22 -7.31
C LEU A 27 17.09 -12.90 -7.10
N VAL A 28 18.07 -12.13 -6.61
CA VAL A 28 19.46 -12.55 -6.44
C VAL A 28 19.89 -12.45 -4.98
N GLU A 29 19.52 -11.36 -4.29
CA GLU A 29 20.00 -11.09 -2.93
C GLU A 29 18.96 -11.52 -1.88
N PRO A 30 19.38 -12.00 -0.69
CA PRO A 30 18.46 -12.47 0.35
C PRO A 30 17.39 -11.45 0.77
N TRP A 31 17.73 -10.15 0.80
CA TRP A 31 16.77 -9.10 1.15
C TRP A 31 15.66 -8.96 0.10
N GLN A 32 15.93 -9.27 -1.18
CA GLN A 32 14.95 -9.16 -2.26
C GLN A 32 13.84 -10.18 -2.09
N TYR A 33 14.15 -11.41 -1.67
CA TYR A 33 13.14 -12.43 -1.35
C TYR A 33 12.28 -12.03 -0.15
N ILE A 34 12.89 -11.46 0.89
CA ILE A 34 12.16 -10.98 2.07
C ILE A 34 11.23 -9.81 1.67
N ALA A 35 11.75 -8.84 0.91
CA ALA A 35 10.98 -7.73 0.41
C ALA A 35 9.83 -8.20 -0.48
N PHE A 36 10.07 -9.15 -1.38
CA PHE A 36 9.04 -9.72 -2.25
C PHE A 36 7.89 -10.35 -1.45
N VAL A 37 8.20 -11.26 -0.53
CA VAL A 37 7.17 -11.92 0.31
C VAL A 37 6.39 -10.88 1.12
N PHE A 38 7.09 -9.89 1.68
CA PHE A 38 6.46 -8.80 2.41
C PHE A 38 5.50 -7.99 1.53
N VAL A 39 5.92 -7.57 0.34
CA VAL A 39 5.08 -6.83 -0.61
C VAL A 39 3.83 -7.61 -0.98
N TYR A 40 3.97 -8.92 -1.19
CA TYR A 40 2.83 -9.78 -1.49
C TYR A 40 1.78 -9.73 -0.39
N PHE A 41 2.21 -9.91 0.86
CA PHE A 41 1.30 -9.82 1.99
C PHE A 41 0.73 -8.41 2.15
N ASP A 42 1.53 -7.38 1.89
CA ASP A 42 1.12 -5.98 2.00
C ASP A 42 0.04 -5.60 0.98
N ILE A 43 0.17 -6.06 -0.28
CA ILE A 43 -0.84 -5.86 -1.32
C ILE A 43 -2.12 -6.62 -0.98
N VAL A 44 -2.01 -7.87 -0.53
CA VAL A 44 -3.18 -8.67 -0.11
C VAL A 44 -3.88 -8.04 1.09
N ASP A 45 -3.12 -7.53 2.06
CA ASP A 45 -3.66 -6.87 3.25
C ASP A 45 -4.39 -5.56 2.89
N HIS A 46 -3.78 -4.74 2.04
CA HIS A 46 -4.44 -3.55 1.50
C HIS A 46 -5.71 -3.93 0.75
N TRP A 47 -5.67 -4.99 -0.06
CA TRP A 47 -6.82 -5.46 -0.81
C TRP A 47 -8.03 -5.81 0.07
N ILE A 48 -7.78 -6.51 1.17
CA ILE A 48 -8.81 -6.91 2.13
C ILE A 48 -9.54 -5.70 2.71
N ASP A 49 -8.86 -4.58 2.94
CA ASP A 49 -9.51 -3.35 3.38
C ASP A 49 -10.14 -2.56 2.26
N TYR A 50 -9.48 -2.52 1.11
CA TYR A 50 -9.87 -1.69 0.00
C TYR A 50 -11.15 -2.18 -0.69
N SER A 51 -11.29 -3.49 -0.89
CA SER A 51 -12.44 -4.07 -1.61
C SER A 51 -13.81 -3.77 -0.95
N PRO A 52 -13.99 -3.92 0.37
CA PRO A 52 -15.21 -3.47 1.05
C PRO A 52 -15.43 -1.96 0.96
N GLN A 53 -14.36 -1.16 1.00
CA GLN A 53 -14.48 0.30 0.95
C GLN A 53 -14.86 0.79 -0.45
N LEU A 54 -14.39 0.16 -1.52
CA LEU A 54 -14.79 0.48 -2.88
C LEU A 54 -16.28 0.18 -3.14
N ARG A 55 -16.88 -0.77 -2.41
CA ARG A 55 -18.33 -0.99 -2.40
C ARG A 55 -19.09 0.15 -1.71
N LYS A 56 -18.48 0.81 -0.73
CA LYS A 56 -19.11 1.93 -0.01
C LYS A 56 -18.87 3.26 -0.73
N PHE A 57 -17.70 3.43 -1.31
CA PHE A 57 -17.21 4.64 -1.98
C PHE A 57 -16.82 4.31 -3.43
N PRO A 58 -17.80 4.01 -4.31
CA PRO A 58 -17.50 3.76 -5.71
C PRO A 58 -16.90 5.00 -6.38
N PRO A 59 -16.06 4.88 -7.41
CA PRO A 59 -15.58 6.06 -8.14
C PRO A 59 -16.77 6.77 -8.82
N LYS A 60 -16.92 8.09 -8.61
CA LYS A 60 -17.92 8.93 -9.30
C LYS A 60 -17.28 9.84 -10.33
N ARG A 61 -16.02 10.21 -10.13
CA ARG A 61 -15.27 11.12 -11.00
C ARG A 61 -14.21 10.36 -11.77
N GLU A 62 -13.85 10.88 -12.94
CA GLU A 62 -12.74 10.36 -13.74
C GLU A 62 -11.43 10.34 -12.94
N LEU A 63 -11.23 11.33 -12.07
CA LEU A 63 -10.07 11.39 -11.18
C LEU A 63 -10.00 10.19 -10.22
N ASP A 64 -11.12 9.69 -9.71
CA ASP A 64 -11.11 8.51 -8.84
C ASP A 64 -10.77 7.23 -9.61
N ILE A 65 -11.19 7.15 -10.88
CA ILE A 65 -10.83 6.06 -11.79
C ILE A 65 -9.32 6.10 -12.07
N LEU A 66 -8.77 7.29 -12.34
CA LEU A 66 -7.33 7.48 -12.53
C LEU A 66 -6.53 7.12 -11.27
N LEU A 67 -7.03 7.46 -10.08
CA LEU A 67 -6.42 7.06 -8.81
C LEU A 67 -6.43 5.53 -8.63
N ASN A 68 -7.53 4.85 -8.96
CA ASN A 68 -7.60 3.39 -8.92
C ASN A 68 -6.57 2.74 -9.86
N ILE A 69 -6.46 3.24 -11.09
CA ILE A 69 -5.48 2.76 -12.07
C ILE A 69 -4.06 3.04 -11.57
N GLY A 70 -3.83 4.24 -11.05
CA GLY A 70 -2.55 4.63 -10.45
C GLY A 70 -2.15 3.72 -9.29
N LEU A 71 -3.09 3.35 -8.41
CA LEU A 71 -2.84 2.40 -7.31
C LEU A 71 -2.44 1.01 -7.84
N MET A 72 -3.13 0.49 -8.86
CA MET A 72 -2.76 -0.78 -9.48
C MET A 72 -1.36 -0.72 -10.10
N PHE A 73 -1.04 0.37 -10.79
CA PHE A 73 0.29 0.59 -11.35
C PHE A 73 1.35 0.72 -10.25
N ALA A 74 1.04 1.38 -9.14
CA ALA A 74 1.93 1.48 -7.99
C ALA A 74 2.18 0.11 -7.34
N PHE A 75 1.18 -0.77 -7.25
CA PHE A 75 1.39 -2.15 -6.79
C PHE A 75 2.29 -2.95 -7.71
N PHE A 76 2.08 -2.82 -9.02
CA PHE A 76 2.97 -3.42 -10.02
C PHE A 76 4.41 -2.93 -9.82
N LEU A 77 4.63 -1.62 -9.71
CA LEU A 77 5.94 -1.04 -9.46
C LEU A 77 6.54 -1.51 -8.14
N TYR A 78 5.71 -1.62 -7.09
CA TYR A 78 6.17 -1.99 -5.76
C TYR A 78 6.69 -3.43 -5.71
N ILE A 79 6.04 -4.38 -6.39
CA ILE A 79 6.59 -5.73 -6.57
C ILE A 79 7.80 -5.68 -7.52
N TYR A 80 7.69 -4.99 -8.66
CA TYR A 80 8.75 -4.97 -9.67
C TYR A 80 10.08 -4.48 -9.09
N THR A 81 10.04 -3.44 -8.25
CA THR A 81 11.22 -2.81 -7.66
C THR A 81 11.94 -3.67 -6.63
N THR A 82 11.39 -4.81 -6.20
CA THR A 82 12.13 -5.75 -5.33
C THR A 82 13.32 -6.39 -6.03
N GLN A 83 13.34 -6.41 -7.38
CA GLN A 83 14.50 -6.90 -8.15
C GLN A 83 15.57 -5.82 -8.39
N LEU A 84 15.27 -4.57 -8.05
CA LEU A 84 16.18 -3.43 -8.22
C LEU A 84 16.90 -3.16 -6.90
N THR A 85 17.09 -1.88 -6.57
CA THR A 85 17.72 -1.44 -5.32
C THR A 85 16.67 -1.11 -4.26
N LEU A 86 17.06 -1.12 -2.98
CA LEU A 86 16.21 -0.66 -1.87
C LEU A 86 15.67 0.78 -2.06
N VAL A 87 16.42 1.68 -2.69
CA VAL A 87 15.94 3.06 -2.95
C VAL A 87 14.72 3.07 -3.86
N HIS A 88 14.78 2.36 -4.99
CA HIS A 88 13.64 2.17 -5.89
C HIS A 88 12.44 1.52 -5.20
N PHE A 89 12.70 0.52 -4.36
CA PHE A 89 11.67 -0.15 -3.56
C PHE A 89 10.94 0.80 -2.60
N LEU A 90 11.69 1.58 -1.81
CA LEU A 90 11.12 2.55 -0.88
C LEU A 90 10.40 3.69 -1.62
N ALA A 91 10.92 4.13 -2.77
CA ALA A 91 10.29 5.14 -3.59
C ALA A 91 8.94 4.67 -4.17
N ALA A 92 8.86 3.41 -4.64
CA ALA A 92 7.61 2.83 -5.11
C ALA A 92 6.57 2.75 -3.98
N PHE A 93 7.00 2.41 -2.76
CA PHE A 93 6.13 2.43 -1.59
C PHE A 93 5.60 3.84 -1.28
N VAL A 94 6.46 4.87 -1.31
CA VAL A 94 6.03 6.26 -1.11
C VAL A 94 4.98 6.66 -2.14
N LEU A 95 5.21 6.34 -3.42
CA LEU A 95 4.26 6.61 -4.50
C LEU A 95 2.90 5.95 -4.21
N PHE A 96 2.90 4.67 -3.84
CA PHE A 96 1.68 3.97 -3.45
C PHE A 96 0.94 4.69 -2.32
N ARG A 97 1.63 5.07 -1.23
CA ARG A 97 0.99 5.74 -0.09
C ARG A 97 0.47 7.13 -0.42
N VAL A 98 1.14 7.86 -1.30
CA VAL A 98 0.67 9.16 -1.80
C VAL A 98 -0.64 8.99 -2.58
N LEU A 99 -0.71 8.00 -3.48
CA LEU A 99 -1.92 7.73 -4.24
C LEU A 99 -3.07 7.28 -3.34
N ASP A 100 -2.80 6.40 -2.37
CA ASP A 100 -3.80 5.94 -1.40
C ASP A 100 -4.32 7.09 -0.52
N PHE A 101 -3.44 8.01 -0.10
CA PHE A 101 -3.83 9.23 0.60
C PHE A 101 -4.79 10.08 -0.23
N PHE A 102 -4.49 10.30 -1.52
CA PHE A 102 -5.37 11.08 -2.39
C PHE A 102 -6.71 10.38 -2.65
N TRP A 103 -6.70 9.06 -2.78
CA TRP A 103 -7.92 8.28 -2.91
C TRP A 103 -8.81 8.37 -1.66
N LEU A 104 -8.25 8.23 -0.46
CA LEU A 104 -8.97 8.40 0.80
C LEU A 104 -9.48 9.84 0.98
N LEU A 105 -8.69 10.84 0.57
CA LEU A 105 -9.07 12.24 0.66
C LEU A 105 -10.23 12.57 -0.29
N SER A 106 -10.19 12.04 -1.52
CA SER A 106 -11.31 12.13 -2.47
C SER A 106 -12.57 11.50 -1.88
N SER A 107 -12.44 10.25 -1.39
CA SER A 107 -13.52 9.51 -0.75
C SER A 107 -14.13 10.27 0.43
N LYS A 108 -13.29 10.86 1.30
CA LYS A 108 -13.75 11.66 2.45
C LYS A 108 -14.57 12.88 2.03
N ARG A 109 -14.09 13.62 1.01
CA ARG A 109 -14.71 14.86 0.53
C ARG A 109 -16.02 14.61 -0.20
N GLU A 110 -16.13 13.48 -0.89
CA GLU A 110 -17.32 13.20 -1.69
C GLU A 110 -18.40 12.48 -0.89
N TYR A 111 -18.02 11.50 -0.07
CA TYR A 111 -18.97 10.60 0.59
C TYR A 111 -19.33 10.99 2.03
N HIS A 112 -18.57 11.90 2.65
CA HIS A 112 -18.81 12.34 4.03
C HIS A 112 -19.05 11.15 4.98
N PRO A 113 -18.10 10.21 5.08
CA PRO A 113 -18.29 8.98 5.83
C PRO A 113 -18.63 9.26 7.30
N THR A 114 -19.46 8.40 7.89
CA THR A 114 -19.91 8.50 9.29
C THR A 114 -19.61 7.21 10.06
N GLY A 115 -19.67 7.27 11.40
CA GLY A 115 -19.42 6.11 12.26
C GLY A 115 -18.05 5.46 12.04
N ASN A 116 -18.02 4.14 11.91
CA ASN A 116 -16.79 3.36 11.73
C ASN A 116 -16.05 3.69 10.44
N ASP A 117 -16.77 4.02 9.36
CA ASP A 117 -16.14 4.34 8.08
C ASP A 117 -15.38 5.67 8.14
N LYS A 118 -15.88 6.64 8.92
CA LYS A 118 -15.14 7.87 9.19
C LYS A 118 -13.85 7.57 9.93
N SER A 119 -13.93 6.74 10.97
CA SER A 119 -12.75 6.35 11.75
C SER A 119 -11.71 5.65 10.88
N TYR A 120 -12.13 4.73 10.01
CA TYR A 120 -11.25 4.06 9.05
C TYR A 120 -10.52 5.09 8.16
N VAL A 121 -11.27 5.97 7.49
CA VAL A 121 -10.70 6.96 6.57
C VAL A 121 -9.75 7.93 7.29
N ASP A 122 -10.16 8.46 8.45
CA ASP A 122 -9.34 9.40 9.22
C ASP A 122 -8.07 8.77 9.81
N VAL A 123 -8.12 7.49 10.17
CA VAL A 123 -6.97 6.74 10.65
C VAL A 123 -5.99 6.51 9.51
N TRP A 124 -6.44 6.00 8.37
CA TRP A 124 -5.56 5.72 7.23
C TRP A 124 -4.99 6.98 6.58
N LEU A 125 -5.72 8.10 6.54
CA LEU A 125 -5.17 9.38 6.10
C LEU A 125 -3.96 9.80 6.95
N ARG A 126 -4.05 9.65 8.28
CA ARG A 126 -2.95 9.99 9.19
C ARG A 126 -1.78 9.02 9.06
N TYR A 127 -2.07 7.72 8.99
CA TYR A 127 -1.01 6.72 8.88
C TYR A 127 -0.33 6.74 7.51
N ASN A 128 -1.03 7.06 6.42
CA ASN A 128 -0.38 7.26 5.12
C ASN A 128 0.64 8.40 5.17
N VAL A 129 0.30 9.54 5.81
CA VAL A 129 1.26 10.64 6.00
C VAL A 129 2.44 10.19 6.86
N PHE A 130 2.18 9.50 7.97
CA PHE A 130 3.23 8.96 8.82
C PHE A 130 4.17 8.03 8.05
N GLU A 131 3.62 7.09 7.28
CA GLU A 131 4.38 6.12 6.51
C GLU A 131 5.18 6.77 5.38
N ILE A 132 4.64 7.78 4.72
CA ILE A 132 5.36 8.58 3.74
C ILE A 132 6.57 9.23 4.43
N VAL A 133 6.37 9.91 5.56
CA VAL A 133 7.44 10.62 6.27
C VAL A 133 8.51 9.65 6.77
N THR A 134 8.13 8.55 7.42
CA THR A 134 9.10 7.56 7.92
C THR A 134 9.87 6.89 6.79
N THR A 135 9.20 6.58 5.67
CA THR A 135 9.86 5.96 4.51
C THR A 135 10.79 6.95 3.81
N LEU A 136 10.41 8.22 3.69
CA LEU A 136 11.31 9.26 3.17
C LEU A 136 12.54 9.42 4.07
N GLY A 137 12.38 9.32 5.39
CA GLY A 137 13.50 9.26 6.34
C GLY A 137 14.42 8.06 6.06
N LEU A 138 13.87 6.86 5.90
CA LEU A 138 14.65 5.67 5.54
C LEU A 138 15.32 5.79 4.18
N LEU A 139 14.66 6.41 3.21
CA LEU A 139 15.20 6.66 1.87
C LEU A 139 16.38 7.64 1.94
N ALA A 140 16.27 8.70 2.73
CA ALA A 140 17.39 9.61 2.99
C ALA A 140 18.56 8.87 3.65
N VAL A 141 18.29 8.01 4.64
CA VAL A 141 19.34 7.18 5.27
C VAL A 141 20.00 6.25 4.23
N ALA A 142 19.21 5.57 3.41
CA ALA A 142 19.70 4.67 2.36
C ALA A 142 20.53 5.39 1.28
N TYR A 143 20.21 6.66 1.00
CA TYR A 143 20.89 7.45 -0.02
C TYR A 143 22.19 8.08 0.49
N PHE A 144 22.19 8.64 1.70
CA PHE A 144 23.32 9.38 2.26
C PHE A 144 24.31 8.52 3.04
N TYR A 145 23.89 7.35 3.54
CA TYR A 145 24.71 6.49 4.37
C TYR A 145 24.81 5.09 3.79
N THR A 146 26.00 4.51 3.83
CA THR A 146 26.23 3.11 3.43
C THR A 146 25.79 2.18 4.56
N PHE A 147 24.48 1.98 4.69
CA PHE A 147 23.89 1.06 5.67
C PHE A 147 23.58 -0.30 5.02
N PRO A 148 23.72 -1.43 5.73
CA PRO A 148 23.38 -2.72 5.12
C PRO A 148 21.89 -2.80 4.79
N THR A 149 21.58 -3.13 3.54
CA THR A 149 20.23 -3.13 2.95
C THR A 149 19.22 -3.92 3.78
N LEU A 150 19.65 -5.05 4.33
CA LEU A 150 18.80 -5.94 5.12
C LEU A 150 18.30 -5.26 6.41
N TYR A 151 19.14 -4.48 7.10
CA TYR A 151 18.71 -3.80 8.33
C TYR A 151 17.70 -2.70 8.05
N LEU A 152 17.90 -1.92 6.97
CA LEU A 152 16.94 -0.91 6.55
C LEU A 152 15.61 -1.53 6.13
N LEU A 153 15.64 -2.67 5.42
CA LEU A 153 14.45 -3.42 5.08
C LEU A 153 13.71 -3.93 6.32
N LEU A 154 14.42 -4.51 7.29
CA LEU A 154 13.80 -4.99 8.52
C LEU A 154 13.21 -3.85 9.36
N ALA A 155 13.89 -2.70 9.43
CA ALA A 155 13.35 -1.51 10.08
C ALA A 155 12.07 -1.01 9.37
N TYR A 156 12.09 -0.96 8.03
CA TYR A 156 10.92 -0.63 7.22
C TYR A 156 9.74 -1.58 7.50
N ILE A 157 9.96 -2.90 7.43
CA ILE A 157 8.94 -3.91 7.71
C ILE A 157 8.42 -3.76 9.15
N GLY A 158 9.29 -3.58 10.13
CA GLY A 158 8.91 -3.38 11.53
C GLY A 158 8.00 -2.17 11.71
N ILE A 159 8.34 -1.02 11.12
CA ILE A 159 7.51 0.19 11.15
C ILE A 159 6.14 -0.09 10.52
N ARG A 160 6.09 -0.75 9.36
CA ARG A 160 4.84 -1.07 8.65
C ARG A 160 3.93 -1.98 9.48
N VAL A 161 4.48 -3.03 10.09
CA VAL A 161 3.71 -3.93 10.95
C VAL A 161 3.16 -3.17 12.16
N LEU A 162 3.96 -2.31 12.80
CA LEU A 162 3.49 -1.49 13.92
C LEU A 162 2.35 -0.56 13.50
N VAL A 163 2.51 0.16 12.38
CA VAL A 163 1.47 1.04 11.84
C VAL A 163 0.19 0.25 11.57
N ARG A 164 0.29 -0.93 10.96
CA ARG A 164 -0.86 -1.79 10.68
C ARG A 164 -1.60 -2.19 11.95
N VAL A 165 -0.89 -2.60 12.99
CA VAL A 165 -1.47 -2.99 14.28
C VAL A 165 -2.16 -1.80 14.94
N PHE A 166 -1.49 -0.65 15.04
CA PHE A 166 -2.07 0.55 15.65
C PHE A 166 -3.26 1.10 14.86
N ALA A 167 -3.21 1.08 13.52
CA ALA A 167 -4.33 1.48 12.69
C ALA A 167 -5.54 0.58 12.95
N SER A 168 -5.34 -0.75 12.88
CA SER A 168 -6.41 -1.75 13.07
C SER A 168 -7.06 -1.67 14.45
N TRP A 169 -6.29 -1.31 15.48
CA TRP A 169 -6.81 -1.05 16.82
C TRP A 169 -7.69 0.21 16.86
N GLN A 170 -7.26 1.31 16.23
CA GLN A 170 -7.98 2.58 16.27
C GLN A 170 -9.34 2.56 15.57
N TYR A 171 -9.47 1.88 14.43
CA TYR A 171 -10.77 1.74 13.75
C TYR A 171 -11.51 0.43 14.11
N LYS A 172 -11.08 -0.26 15.19
CA LYS A 172 -11.74 -1.42 15.80
C LYS A 172 -12.01 -2.60 14.86
N LYS A 173 -11.14 -2.85 13.89
CA LYS A 173 -11.24 -4.05 13.04
C LYS A 173 -10.88 -5.32 13.79
N VAL A 174 -10.00 -5.22 14.79
CA VAL A 174 -9.69 -6.32 15.70
C VAL A 174 -10.68 -6.26 16.86
N HIS A 175 -11.61 -7.21 16.89
CA HIS A 175 -12.38 -7.53 18.09
C HIS A 175 -11.42 -8.09 19.14
N PHE A 176 -10.71 -7.21 19.86
CA PHE A 176 -10.31 -7.58 21.21
C PHE A 176 -11.59 -7.55 22.04
N VAL A 177 -12.19 -8.74 22.15
CA VAL A 177 -13.21 -9.06 23.16
C VAL A 177 -12.61 -8.84 24.54
#